data_AF-A0A7C7VLY4-F1
#
_entry.id   AF-A0A7C7VLY4-F1
#
_cell.length_a   1.000
_cell.length_b   1.000
_cell.length_c   1.000
_cell.angle_alpha   90.00
_cell.angle_beta   90.00
_cell.angle_gamma   90.00
#
_symmetry.space_group_name_H-M   'P 1'
#
loop_
_entity.id
_entity.type
_entity.pdbx_description
1 polymer ?
#
loop_
_entity_poly.entity_id
_entity_poly.type
_entity_poly.pdbx_seq_one_letter_code
_entity_poly.pdbx_strand_id
1 'polypeptide(L)'
;MEIRISKIIALITIISILLSSIPILGTAVSATPDPVLPFPDYHTDPLNGIFYPRLGTPAFVIYNGEMDICAKKELIGSELKVYLRSLFTEGYEYALEVVATEDVGSGMLKITAKIPEGIPEGLFNLTVRSGTSELTEPNAVYVFGSKFPEKLNVIHITDNHYGVRRIAKLLKNRELFRQLIALVNGLRPDIMVHTGDLIDGIARADEEDPFRAVYQDLVRLRVPLIVVQGNNDNTAIEKGSYFWEKYIGPLYSVVEFGNYSFFLLDADTGRIQPEQISWLEKRIELYKDLQVKVLMMHYPYHTEELGYFHKERGFVSVVPNITKWLESYKFSLVLMGHWHVDNITRPPQVPTLSIVSNAGQFDDADDYGHYRPITIWADGSVDFINPAPSIATLSIKYLQRYDGSATGVSLIVTNKGASEVNLILPAILSKYQENPSIENAEILRSYNHKGKGIYELGVSVSPGEELLVKIYVEEDTTAPSITVEPEVKEETITLWYEALDEGLGVKDVKLYYSVDNKTWMEIIPEFEAGYPLYKFQAKAGTMYYKVLAEDMAGNKAEFYGTIEVPSLKPTETPTPTTAPPKPPAAKVPISYIGLAIVGIIVVVAAVLLKRR
;
A
#
# COMPACT_ATOMS: atom_id res chain seq x y z
N MET A 1 -36.40 -3.55 -94.02
CA MET A 1 -35.37 -4.44 -94.58
C MET A 1 -34.46 -4.87 -93.43
N GLU A 2 -33.85 -6.04 -93.55
CA GLU A 2 -33.03 -6.79 -92.56
C GLU A 2 -31.74 -6.04 -92.12
N ILE A 3 -30.96 -6.36 -91.05
CA ILE A 3 -31.02 -7.46 -90.05
C ILE A 3 -30.28 -7.13 -88.71
N ARG A 4 -30.90 -7.51 -87.56
CA ARG A 4 -30.37 -8.08 -86.27
C ARG A 4 -29.07 -7.63 -85.52
N ILE A 5 -29.20 -7.67 -84.16
CA ILE A 5 -28.22 -8.15 -83.11
C ILE A 5 -27.01 -7.23 -82.78
N SER A 6 -26.58 -6.96 -81.53
CA SER A 6 -27.06 -7.11 -80.11
C SER A 6 -26.16 -6.20 -79.21
N LYS A 7 -26.25 -5.98 -77.88
CA LYS A 7 -26.83 -6.59 -76.64
C LYS A 7 -27.43 -5.46 -75.74
N ILE A 8 -28.17 -5.59 -74.62
CA ILE A 8 -28.32 -6.55 -73.49
C ILE A 8 -27.13 -6.40 -72.47
N ILE A 9 -27.25 -6.11 -71.15
CA ILE A 9 -28.34 -6.26 -70.13
C ILE A 9 -28.50 -5.00 -69.24
N ALA A 10 -29.75 -4.63 -68.89
CA ALA A 10 -30.13 -4.02 -67.58
C ALA A 10 -31.68 -3.95 -67.46
N LEU A 11 -32.35 -4.70 -66.57
CA LEU A 11 -33.82 -4.60 -66.43
C LEU A 11 -34.47 -5.16 -65.12
N ILE A 12 -35.18 -4.27 -64.41
CA ILE A 12 -36.49 -4.42 -63.70
C ILE A 12 -36.67 -5.43 -62.52
N THR A 13 -36.75 -4.85 -61.32
CA THR A 13 -37.96 -4.69 -60.46
C THR A 13 -38.93 -5.85 -60.17
N ILE A 14 -38.99 -6.25 -58.88
CA ILE A 14 -40.15 -6.60 -58.01
C ILE A 14 -41.33 -7.43 -58.61
N ILE A 15 -41.56 -8.63 -58.04
CA ILE A 15 -42.84 -9.09 -57.42
C ILE A 15 -42.64 -10.48 -56.77
N SER A 16 -43.02 -10.62 -55.48
CA SER A 16 -43.51 -11.85 -54.80
C SER A 16 -43.75 -11.49 -53.32
N ILE A 17 -44.99 -11.43 -52.81
CA ILE A 17 -45.90 -12.53 -52.41
C ILE A 17 -45.62 -13.03 -50.98
N LEU A 18 -46.65 -12.96 -50.12
CA LEU A 18 -46.65 -13.48 -48.74
C LEU A 18 -46.59 -15.01 -48.71
N LEU A 19 -45.93 -15.57 -47.70
CA LEU A 19 -46.24 -16.91 -47.21
C LEU A 19 -46.02 -17.05 -45.70
N SER A 20 -47.08 -17.50 -45.02
CA SER A 20 -47.12 -18.20 -43.72
C SER A 20 -46.08 -17.86 -42.65
N SER A 21 -46.57 -17.14 -41.64
CA SER A 21 -46.03 -17.11 -40.28
C SER A 21 -45.64 -18.48 -39.72
N ILE A 22 -44.41 -18.60 -39.20
CA ILE A 22 -44.05 -19.55 -38.15
C ILE A 22 -43.60 -18.72 -36.95
N PRO A 23 -44.28 -18.78 -35.79
CA PRO A 23 -43.81 -18.12 -34.58
C PRO A 23 -42.65 -18.93 -34.00
N ILE A 24 -41.41 -18.64 -34.44
CA ILE A 24 -40.24 -19.00 -33.66
C ILE A 24 -40.34 -18.17 -32.38
N LEU A 25 -40.70 -18.83 -31.28
CA LEU A 25 -40.69 -18.23 -29.94
C LEU A 25 -39.25 -18.09 -29.47
N GLY A 26 -38.52 -17.19 -30.14
CA GLY A 26 -37.22 -16.74 -29.69
C GLY A 26 -37.43 -16.04 -28.36
N THR A 27 -37.02 -16.70 -27.28
CA THR A 27 -36.83 -16.04 -25.99
C THR A 27 -35.76 -14.98 -26.19
N ALA A 28 -36.19 -13.76 -26.48
CA ALA A 28 -35.36 -12.58 -26.31
C ALA A 28 -35.07 -12.48 -24.81
N VAL A 29 -34.01 -13.19 -24.40
CA VAL A 29 -33.29 -12.86 -23.17
C VAL A 29 -32.86 -11.43 -23.40
N SER A 30 -33.60 -10.51 -22.79
CA SER A 30 -33.11 -9.18 -22.54
C SER A 30 -31.87 -9.37 -21.69
N ALA A 31 -30.71 -9.36 -22.33
CA ALA A 31 -29.46 -9.13 -21.64
C ALA A 31 -29.63 -7.74 -21.02
N THR A 32 -30.02 -7.73 -19.74
CA THR A 32 -29.74 -6.62 -18.85
C THR A 32 -28.27 -6.28 -19.09
N PRO A 33 -27.93 -5.04 -19.51
CA PRO A 33 -26.54 -4.69 -19.74
C PRO A 33 -25.79 -4.99 -18.44
N ASP A 34 -24.67 -5.74 -18.55
CA ASP A 34 -23.93 -6.18 -17.37
C ASP A 34 -23.70 -4.99 -16.43
N PRO A 35 -24.03 -5.12 -15.13
CA PRO A 35 -24.00 -4.00 -14.20
C PRO A 35 -22.62 -3.33 -14.29
N VAL A 36 -22.60 -2.05 -14.64
CA VAL A 36 -21.38 -1.35 -15.06
C VAL A 36 -20.56 -0.99 -13.81
N LEU A 37 -19.90 -2.00 -13.24
CA LEU A 37 -19.09 -1.86 -12.04
C LEU A 37 -17.93 -0.86 -12.28
N PRO A 38 -17.59 -0.02 -11.30
CA PRO A 38 -16.46 0.91 -11.40
C PRO A 38 -15.08 0.22 -11.31
N PHE A 39 -15.05 -1.11 -11.27
CA PHE A 39 -13.86 -1.98 -11.20
C PHE A 39 -14.03 -3.20 -12.15
N PRO A 40 -12.93 -3.89 -12.53
CA PRO A 40 -12.95 -5.18 -13.23
C PRO A 40 -13.19 -6.36 -12.28
N ASP A 41 -13.41 -7.57 -12.80
CA ASP A 41 -13.40 -8.79 -11.97
C ASP A 41 -12.08 -8.94 -11.20
N TYR A 42 -12.19 -9.38 -9.94
CA TYR A 42 -11.08 -9.65 -9.03
C TYR A 42 -10.53 -11.07 -9.22
N HIS A 43 -9.22 -11.25 -9.04
CA HIS A 43 -8.54 -12.54 -9.03
C HIS A 43 -8.51 -13.19 -7.62
N THR A 44 -8.65 -12.40 -6.56
CA THR A 44 -8.79 -12.88 -5.18
C THR A 44 -9.82 -12.06 -4.37
N ASP A 45 -10.40 -12.66 -3.33
CA ASP A 45 -11.30 -11.96 -2.41
C ASP A 45 -10.55 -10.82 -1.67
N PRO A 46 -11.15 -9.62 -1.55
CA PRO A 46 -10.80 -8.62 -0.53
C PRO A 46 -10.76 -9.23 0.87
N LEU A 47 -9.77 -8.84 1.69
CA LEU A 47 -9.53 -9.36 3.06
C LEU A 47 -10.78 -9.38 3.96
N ASN A 48 -11.69 -8.44 3.73
CA ASN A 48 -12.89 -8.16 4.52
C ASN A 48 -14.20 -8.48 3.78
N GLY A 49 -14.14 -9.01 2.55
CA GLY A 49 -15.31 -9.30 1.71
C GLY A 49 -16.05 -8.08 1.15
N ILE A 50 -15.46 -6.87 1.11
CA ILE A 50 -16.01 -5.71 0.41
C ILE A 50 -15.16 -5.43 -0.83
N PHE A 51 -15.79 -5.45 -2.01
CA PHE A 51 -15.17 -5.26 -3.32
C PHE A 51 -15.19 -3.80 -3.78
N TYR A 52 -16.16 -3.02 -3.31
CA TYR A 52 -16.27 -1.57 -3.53
C TYR A 52 -17.20 -0.91 -2.49
N PRO A 53 -16.93 0.32 -2.04
CA PRO A 53 -15.65 1.03 -2.17
C PRO A 53 -14.51 0.34 -1.40
N ARG A 54 -13.26 0.74 -1.66
CA ARG A 54 -12.03 0.16 -1.09
C ARG A 54 -11.14 1.25 -0.47
N LEU A 55 -10.22 0.89 0.43
CA LEU A 55 -9.23 1.81 0.99
C LEU A 55 -8.44 2.61 -0.07
N GLY A 56 -8.11 1.98 -1.21
CA GLY A 56 -7.41 2.63 -2.33
C GLY A 56 -8.30 3.15 -3.46
N THR A 57 -9.61 2.87 -3.41
CA THR A 57 -10.64 3.41 -4.32
C THR A 57 -11.91 3.74 -3.54
N PRO A 58 -11.91 4.80 -2.71
CA PRO A 58 -12.99 5.15 -1.82
C PRO A 58 -14.16 5.82 -2.56
N ALA A 59 -15.35 5.77 -1.95
CA ALA A 59 -16.50 6.54 -2.39
C ALA A 59 -16.48 7.95 -1.76
N PHE A 60 -16.86 8.96 -2.52
CA PHE A 60 -16.99 10.34 -2.06
C PHE A 60 -18.46 10.75 -2.16
N VAL A 61 -19.06 11.18 -1.06
CA VAL A 61 -20.53 11.30 -0.97
C VAL A 61 -21.00 12.59 -0.31
N ILE A 62 -22.26 12.94 -0.58
CA ILE A 62 -22.97 14.10 -0.02
C ILE A 62 -24.34 13.66 0.54
N TYR A 63 -24.92 14.47 1.43
CA TYR A 63 -26.25 14.22 2.00
C TYR A 63 -27.31 14.03 0.93
N ASN A 64 -28.25 13.12 1.18
CA ASN A 64 -29.30 12.65 0.27
C ASN A 64 -28.82 12.00 -1.04
N GLY A 65 -27.51 11.95 -1.31
CA GLY A 65 -26.93 11.15 -2.37
C GLY A 65 -26.98 9.65 -2.06
N GLU A 66 -26.80 8.82 -3.08
CA GLU A 66 -26.70 7.38 -2.98
C GLU A 66 -25.28 6.92 -3.32
N MET A 67 -24.83 5.82 -2.73
CA MET A 67 -23.61 5.13 -3.12
C MET A 67 -23.86 3.62 -3.28
N ASP A 68 -23.18 3.02 -4.23
CA ASP A 68 -23.19 1.58 -4.44
C ASP A 68 -22.09 0.90 -3.61
N ILE A 69 -22.42 -0.25 -3.04
CA ILE A 69 -21.52 -1.10 -2.26
C ILE A 69 -21.55 -2.49 -2.86
N CYS A 70 -20.40 -3.08 -3.16
CA CYS A 70 -20.29 -4.46 -3.61
C CYS A 70 -19.68 -5.31 -2.50
N ALA A 71 -20.43 -6.28 -1.97
CA ALA A 71 -20.04 -7.12 -0.84
C ALA A 71 -20.15 -8.62 -1.17
N LYS A 72 -19.37 -9.47 -0.50
CA LYS A 72 -19.35 -10.91 -0.76
C LYS A 72 -20.67 -11.57 -0.37
N LYS A 73 -21.43 -12.01 -1.37
CA LYS A 73 -22.83 -12.45 -1.24
C LYS A 73 -23.02 -13.60 -0.26
N GLU A 74 -22.09 -14.56 -0.22
CA GLU A 74 -22.16 -15.70 0.71
C GLU A 74 -22.10 -15.30 2.20
N LEU A 75 -21.63 -14.09 2.51
CA LEU A 75 -21.54 -13.58 3.88
C LEU A 75 -22.75 -12.69 4.26
N ILE A 76 -23.64 -12.40 3.30
CA ILE A 76 -24.81 -11.51 3.46
C ILE A 76 -26.12 -12.31 3.35
N GLY A 77 -26.92 -12.29 4.42
CA GLY A 77 -28.26 -12.86 4.46
C GLY A 77 -29.36 -11.86 4.08
N SER A 78 -30.62 -12.26 4.25
CA SER A 78 -31.80 -11.48 3.89
C SER A 78 -32.04 -10.22 4.74
N GLU A 79 -31.47 -10.16 5.94
CA GLU A 79 -31.46 -8.95 6.77
C GLU A 79 -30.04 -8.39 6.80
N LEU A 80 -29.84 -7.20 6.23
CA LEU A 80 -28.58 -6.48 6.25
C LEU A 80 -28.77 -5.04 6.72
N LYS A 81 -27.72 -4.46 7.29
CA LYS A 81 -27.64 -3.05 7.69
C LYS A 81 -26.28 -2.48 7.31
N VAL A 82 -26.27 -1.25 6.82
CA VAL A 82 -25.06 -0.55 6.40
C VAL A 82 -24.79 0.59 7.35
N TYR A 83 -23.51 0.79 7.70
CA TYR A 83 -23.06 1.83 8.60
C TYR A 83 -21.78 2.50 8.10
N LEU A 84 -21.66 3.81 8.31
CA LEU A 84 -20.38 4.51 8.31
C LEU A 84 -19.86 4.61 9.75
N ARG A 85 -18.57 4.35 9.95
CA ARG A 85 -17.94 4.41 11.28
C ARG A 85 -16.67 5.24 11.30
N SER A 86 -16.52 6.11 12.31
CA SER A 86 -15.27 6.85 12.49
C SER A 86 -15.00 7.14 13.97
N LEU A 87 -13.78 6.83 14.43
CA LEU A 87 -13.34 7.09 15.81
C LEU A 87 -13.23 8.59 16.13
N PHE A 88 -13.19 9.45 15.12
CA PHE A 88 -13.03 10.90 15.21
C PHE A 88 -14.38 11.63 15.04
N THR A 89 -15.46 11.04 15.56
CA THR A 89 -16.82 11.58 15.52
C THR A 89 -17.56 11.22 16.80
N GLU A 90 -18.48 12.09 17.25
CA GLU A 90 -19.22 11.91 18.50
C GLU A 90 -20.14 10.68 18.48
N GLY A 91 -20.83 10.43 17.35
CA GLY A 91 -21.77 9.31 17.21
C GLY A 91 -21.10 7.95 17.00
N TYR A 92 -19.84 7.93 16.54
CA TYR A 92 -19.06 6.76 16.11
C TYR A 92 -19.65 5.89 14.98
N GLU A 93 -20.92 5.48 15.05
CA GLU A 93 -21.63 4.60 14.10
C GLU A 93 -22.88 5.31 13.56
N TYR A 94 -22.91 5.56 12.25
CA TYR A 94 -24.00 6.24 11.54
C TYR A 94 -24.65 5.25 10.57
N ALA A 95 -25.94 4.95 10.76
CA ALA A 95 -26.67 4.03 9.88
C ALA A 95 -27.02 4.69 8.54
N LEU A 96 -26.92 3.93 7.44
CA LEU A 96 -27.36 4.36 6.11
C LEU A 96 -28.72 3.74 5.75
N GLU A 97 -29.49 4.43 4.91
CA GLU A 97 -30.76 3.94 4.36
C GLU A 97 -30.48 2.99 3.19
N VAL A 98 -30.80 1.70 3.33
CA VAL A 98 -30.63 0.72 2.24
C VAL A 98 -31.80 0.85 1.27
N VAL A 99 -31.51 1.30 0.04
CA VAL A 99 -32.51 1.60 -1.00
C VAL A 99 -32.80 0.36 -1.84
N ALA A 100 -31.75 -0.36 -2.25
CA ALA A 100 -31.85 -1.52 -3.14
C ALA A 100 -30.76 -2.56 -2.87
N THR A 101 -31.01 -3.79 -3.31
CA THR A 101 -30.03 -4.89 -3.34
C THR A 101 -30.14 -5.66 -4.64
N GLU A 102 -29.03 -5.97 -5.30
CA GLU A 102 -28.95 -6.62 -6.61
C GLU A 102 -27.87 -7.70 -6.63
N ASP A 103 -28.17 -8.85 -7.22
CA ASP A 103 -27.21 -9.95 -7.43
C ASP A 103 -26.46 -9.71 -8.74
N VAL A 104 -25.26 -9.15 -8.67
CA VAL A 104 -24.49 -8.69 -9.84
C VAL A 104 -23.57 -9.75 -10.46
N GLY A 105 -23.72 -11.01 -10.04
CA GLY A 105 -22.84 -12.11 -10.48
C GLY A 105 -21.52 -12.15 -9.71
N SER A 106 -20.57 -12.96 -10.19
CA SER A 106 -19.22 -13.16 -9.61
C SER A 106 -19.14 -13.38 -8.08
N GLY A 107 -20.22 -13.83 -7.43
CA GLY A 107 -20.30 -13.98 -5.97
C GLY A 107 -20.53 -12.69 -5.18
N MET A 108 -20.86 -11.58 -5.85
CA MET A 108 -21.09 -10.27 -5.25
C MET A 108 -22.58 -9.92 -5.11
N LEU A 109 -22.94 -9.31 -3.98
CA LEU A 109 -24.19 -8.61 -3.80
C LEU A 109 -23.91 -7.10 -3.86
N LYS A 110 -24.57 -6.41 -4.77
CA LYS A 110 -24.64 -4.96 -4.82
C LYS A 110 -25.69 -4.47 -3.83
N ILE A 111 -25.37 -3.43 -3.06
CA ILE A 111 -26.26 -2.78 -2.10
C ILE A 111 -26.17 -1.28 -2.37
N THR A 112 -27.28 -0.66 -2.79
CA THR A 112 -27.35 0.80 -2.98
C THR A 112 -27.85 1.41 -1.68
N ALA A 113 -27.05 2.31 -1.10
CA ALA A 113 -27.31 2.93 0.19
C ALA A 113 -27.30 4.46 0.10
N LYS A 114 -28.32 5.09 0.67
CA LYS A 114 -28.49 6.54 0.70
C LYS A 114 -27.90 7.15 1.98
N ILE A 115 -27.26 8.30 1.81
CA ILE A 115 -26.58 9.04 2.86
C ILE A 115 -27.55 10.00 3.55
N PRO A 116 -27.88 9.81 4.85
CA PRO A 116 -28.73 10.74 5.58
C PRO A 116 -27.98 12.04 5.92
N GLU A 117 -28.75 13.10 6.18
CA GLU A 117 -28.23 14.34 6.75
C GLU A 117 -27.72 14.13 8.19
N GLY A 118 -26.74 14.94 8.61
CA GLY A 118 -26.23 14.95 9.98
C GLY A 118 -25.09 13.97 10.28
N ILE A 119 -24.62 13.20 9.31
CA ILE A 119 -23.32 12.51 9.40
C ILE A 119 -22.21 13.58 9.28
N PRO A 120 -21.25 13.70 10.23
CA PRO A 120 -20.20 14.71 10.13
C PRO A 120 -19.36 14.58 8.86
N GLU A 121 -18.82 15.70 8.38
CA GLU A 121 -17.85 15.71 7.29
C GLU A 121 -16.55 14.99 7.71
N GLY A 122 -15.96 14.23 6.78
CA GLY A 122 -14.71 13.50 7.01
C GLY A 122 -14.70 12.05 6.54
N LEU A 123 -13.69 11.31 7.02
CA LEU A 123 -13.36 9.94 6.58
C LEU A 123 -13.93 8.86 7.51
N PHE A 124 -14.58 7.86 6.92
CA PHE A 124 -15.26 6.75 7.58
C PHE A 124 -14.82 5.39 7.03
N ASN A 125 -14.84 4.40 7.92
CA ASN A 125 -14.88 2.99 7.57
C ASN A 125 -16.30 2.63 7.13
N LEU A 126 -16.44 1.83 6.08
CA LEU A 126 -17.71 1.25 5.67
C LEU A 126 -17.91 -0.08 6.38
N THR A 127 -19.05 -0.29 7.03
CA THR A 127 -19.43 -1.58 7.62
C THR A 127 -20.75 -2.09 7.02
N VAL A 128 -20.77 -3.34 6.59
CA VAL A 128 -22.00 -4.09 6.24
C VAL A 128 -22.20 -5.21 7.26
N ARG A 129 -23.32 -5.18 7.98
CA ARG A 129 -23.67 -6.17 9.02
C ARG A 129 -24.88 -6.99 8.56
N SER A 130 -24.79 -8.31 8.64
CA SER A 130 -25.91 -9.22 8.34
C SER A 130 -25.89 -10.43 9.27
N GLY A 131 -26.93 -10.59 10.09
CA GLY A 131 -26.97 -11.62 11.14
C GLY A 131 -25.76 -11.51 12.08
N THR A 132 -24.92 -12.55 12.09
CA THR A 132 -23.64 -12.60 12.83
C THR A 132 -22.43 -12.14 12.01
N SER A 133 -22.58 -11.93 10.70
CA SER A 133 -21.51 -11.43 9.82
C SER A 133 -21.38 -9.91 9.96
N GLU A 134 -20.14 -9.42 10.05
CA GLU A 134 -19.84 -8.00 9.94
C GLU A 134 -18.59 -7.81 9.06
N LEU A 135 -18.79 -7.24 7.87
CA LEU A 135 -17.76 -6.91 6.90
C LEU A 135 -17.36 -5.44 7.09
N THR A 136 -16.08 -5.10 7.05
CA THR A 136 -15.64 -3.70 7.23
C THR A 136 -14.43 -3.35 6.37
N GLU A 137 -14.58 -2.32 5.52
CA GLU A 137 -13.49 -1.70 4.77
C GLU A 137 -13.10 -0.38 5.48
N PRO A 138 -11.83 -0.23 5.87
CA PRO A 138 -11.36 0.99 6.50
C PRO A 138 -11.21 2.14 5.51
N ASN A 139 -11.43 3.38 5.95
CA ASN A 139 -11.17 4.60 5.17
C ASN A 139 -11.85 4.63 3.78
N ALA A 140 -12.95 3.90 3.62
CA ALA A 140 -13.59 3.60 2.33
C ALA A 140 -14.56 4.67 1.84
N VAL A 141 -15.02 5.57 2.72
CA VAL A 141 -16.04 6.58 2.39
C VAL A 141 -15.66 7.93 2.98
N TYR A 142 -15.70 8.98 2.15
CA TYR A 142 -15.54 10.35 2.58
C TYR A 142 -16.85 11.14 2.40
N VAL A 143 -17.29 11.83 3.46
CA VAL A 143 -18.51 12.63 3.47
C VAL A 143 -18.15 14.11 3.33
N PHE A 144 -18.61 14.75 2.25
CA PHE A 144 -18.45 16.19 1.96
C PHE A 144 -19.62 17.06 2.49
N GLY A 145 -20.55 16.47 3.25
CA GLY A 145 -21.70 17.20 3.78
C GLY A 145 -22.72 17.53 2.70
N SER A 146 -23.09 18.80 2.54
CA SER A 146 -24.23 19.20 1.69
C SER A 146 -23.93 19.29 0.18
N LYS A 147 -22.66 19.38 -0.23
CA LYS A 147 -22.27 19.44 -1.65
C LYS A 147 -20.79 19.06 -1.84
N PHE A 148 -20.43 18.68 -3.07
CA PHE A 148 -19.03 18.51 -3.45
C PHE A 148 -18.28 19.86 -3.47
N PRO A 149 -16.95 19.87 -3.26
CA PRO A 149 -16.17 21.10 -3.24
C PRO A 149 -15.87 21.62 -4.65
N GLU A 150 -15.65 22.93 -4.78
CA GLU A 150 -15.26 23.58 -6.05
C GLU A 150 -13.73 23.53 -6.31
N LYS A 151 -12.96 23.04 -5.33
CA LYS A 151 -11.52 22.78 -5.41
C LYS A 151 -11.16 21.58 -4.55
N LEU A 152 -10.13 20.83 -4.94
CA LEU A 152 -9.50 19.80 -4.14
C LEU A 152 -8.06 20.20 -3.86
N ASN A 153 -7.68 20.22 -2.58
CA ASN A 153 -6.29 20.30 -2.14
C ASN A 153 -5.81 18.84 -1.98
N VAL A 154 -4.80 18.45 -2.75
CA VAL A 154 -4.35 17.06 -2.91
C VAL A 154 -2.88 16.95 -2.50
N ILE A 155 -2.50 15.86 -1.84
CA ILE A 155 -1.07 15.50 -1.68
C ILE A 155 -0.78 14.28 -2.55
N HIS A 156 0.10 14.46 -3.53
CA HIS A 156 0.65 13.40 -4.39
C HIS A 156 1.94 12.86 -3.77
N ILE A 157 2.01 11.54 -3.56
CA ILE A 157 3.19 10.80 -3.12
C ILE A 157 3.39 9.64 -4.11
N THR A 158 4.60 9.10 -4.24
CA THR A 158 4.91 7.98 -5.13
C THR A 158 6.13 7.24 -4.60
N ASP A 159 6.38 6.01 -5.06
CA ASP A 159 7.69 5.34 -4.90
C ASP A 159 8.18 5.32 -3.44
N ASN A 160 7.37 4.77 -2.53
CA ASN A 160 7.73 4.64 -1.11
C ASN A 160 8.66 3.44 -0.84
N HIS A 161 8.58 2.39 -1.67
CA HIS A 161 9.36 1.16 -1.52
C HIS A 161 9.35 0.63 -0.07
N TYR A 162 8.15 0.52 0.51
CA TYR A 162 7.95 0.07 1.89
C TYR A 162 8.40 -1.39 2.04
N GLY A 163 9.19 -1.70 3.06
CA GLY A 163 9.67 -3.06 3.32
C GLY A 163 9.71 -3.44 4.79
N VAL A 164 9.68 -4.76 5.02
CA VAL A 164 9.68 -5.38 6.36
C VAL A 164 10.94 -6.21 6.64
N ARG A 165 11.75 -6.48 5.61
CA ARG A 165 13.01 -7.23 5.70
C ARG A 165 14.08 -6.41 6.43
N ARG A 166 15.04 -7.06 7.09
CA ARG A 166 16.18 -6.41 7.77
C ARG A 166 17.23 -5.94 6.77
N ILE A 167 16.89 -4.88 6.04
CA ILE A 167 17.72 -4.19 5.05
C ILE A 167 17.62 -2.70 5.38
N ALA A 168 18.74 -2.01 5.49
CA ALA A 168 18.82 -0.65 6.04
C ALA A 168 17.87 0.34 5.33
N LYS A 169 17.91 0.39 3.99
CA LYS A 169 17.02 1.21 3.16
C LYS A 169 15.54 0.91 3.40
N LEU A 170 15.15 -0.36 3.58
CA LEU A 170 13.74 -0.74 3.75
C LEU A 170 13.19 -0.34 5.12
N LEU A 171 14.03 -0.47 6.15
CA LEU A 171 13.70 0.01 7.50
C LEU A 171 13.63 1.54 7.53
N LYS A 172 14.46 2.23 6.72
CA LYS A 172 14.37 3.68 6.53
C LYS A 172 13.09 4.08 5.79
N ASN A 173 12.82 3.51 4.62
CA ASN A 173 11.61 3.75 3.82
C ASN A 173 10.32 3.58 4.66
N ARG A 174 10.28 2.56 5.52
CA ARG A 174 9.19 2.34 6.50
C ARG A 174 9.09 3.47 7.56
N GLU A 175 10.20 4.03 8.01
CA GLU A 175 10.18 5.23 8.87
C GLU A 175 9.62 6.44 8.11
N LEU A 176 10.10 6.68 6.88
CA LEU A 176 9.72 7.83 6.08
C LEU A 176 8.24 7.80 5.68
N PHE A 177 7.72 6.65 5.26
CA PHE A 177 6.30 6.49 4.93
C PHE A 177 5.37 6.77 6.13
N ARG A 178 5.80 6.43 7.36
CA ARG A 178 5.07 6.78 8.59
C ARG A 178 5.08 8.27 8.89
N GLN A 179 6.19 8.96 8.58
CA GLN A 179 6.26 10.42 8.66
C GLN A 179 5.39 11.08 7.56
N LEU A 180 5.33 10.51 6.35
CA LEU A 180 4.43 10.98 5.28
C LEU A 180 2.96 10.79 5.65
N ILE A 181 2.55 9.66 6.24
CA ILE A 181 1.20 9.47 6.79
C ILE A 181 0.90 10.48 7.90
N ALA A 182 1.85 10.72 8.82
CA ALA A 182 1.70 11.71 9.89
C ALA A 182 1.56 13.14 9.36
N LEU A 183 2.36 13.50 8.35
CA LEU A 183 2.33 14.77 7.63
C LEU A 183 0.98 14.99 6.93
N VAL A 184 0.52 14.01 6.13
CA VAL A 184 -0.78 14.05 5.45
C VAL A 184 -1.92 14.17 6.47
N ASN A 185 -1.86 13.43 7.58
CA ASN A 185 -2.81 13.53 8.67
C ASN A 185 -2.80 14.91 9.35
N GLY A 186 -1.64 15.57 9.47
CA GLY A 186 -1.51 16.90 10.05
C GLY A 186 -1.99 18.02 9.13
N LEU A 187 -1.64 17.94 7.84
CA LEU A 187 -1.98 18.96 6.82
C LEU A 187 -3.43 18.89 6.33
N ARG A 188 -4.12 17.76 6.50
CA ARG A 188 -5.54 17.54 6.11
C ARG A 188 -5.89 18.02 4.67
N PRO A 189 -5.21 17.54 3.62
CA PRO A 189 -5.72 17.67 2.25
C PRO A 189 -7.07 16.97 2.10
N ASP A 190 -7.86 17.32 1.09
CA ASP A 190 -9.11 16.63 0.76
C ASP A 190 -8.86 15.18 0.32
N ILE A 191 -7.72 14.91 -0.34
CA ILE A 191 -7.34 13.60 -0.88
C ILE A 191 -5.81 13.40 -0.81
N MET A 192 -5.37 12.19 -0.49
CA MET A 192 -4.02 11.70 -0.82
C MET A 192 -4.08 10.87 -2.11
N VAL A 193 -3.19 11.14 -3.06
CA VAL A 193 -3.06 10.34 -4.30
C VAL A 193 -1.70 9.68 -4.36
N HIS A 194 -1.65 8.41 -4.81
CA HIS A 194 -0.42 7.63 -4.86
C HIS A 194 -0.21 6.90 -6.19
N THR A 195 0.98 7.03 -6.80
CA THR A 195 1.25 6.58 -8.18
C THR A 195 2.23 5.41 -8.29
N GLY A 196 1.98 4.36 -7.50
CA GLY A 196 2.73 3.09 -7.56
C GLY A 196 3.99 3.01 -6.71
N ASP A 197 4.46 1.77 -6.54
CA ASP A 197 5.55 1.35 -5.67
C ASP A 197 5.29 1.73 -4.19
N LEU A 198 4.13 1.25 -3.68
CA LEU A 198 3.85 1.27 -2.25
C LEU A 198 4.87 0.39 -1.50
N ILE A 199 5.16 -0.82 -2.00
CA ILE A 199 6.14 -1.74 -1.41
C ILE A 199 7.41 -1.90 -2.26
N ASP A 200 8.51 -2.33 -1.63
CA ASP A 200 9.78 -2.79 -2.25
C ASP A 200 9.65 -4.20 -2.91
N GLY A 201 8.43 -4.70 -3.04
CA GLY A 201 8.14 -6.00 -3.63
C GLY A 201 8.51 -7.21 -2.76
N ILE A 202 8.04 -8.37 -3.20
CA ILE A 202 8.14 -9.64 -2.45
C ILE A 202 9.20 -10.55 -3.07
N ALA A 203 9.93 -11.33 -2.25
CA ALA A 203 10.92 -12.29 -2.75
C ALA A 203 10.29 -13.67 -3.04
N ARG A 204 9.23 -14.05 -2.30
CA ARG A 204 8.50 -15.32 -2.47
C ARG A 204 7.00 -15.09 -2.56
N ALA A 205 6.26 -16.02 -3.18
CA ALA A 205 4.80 -15.93 -3.30
C ALA A 205 4.07 -15.90 -1.93
N ASP A 206 4.62 -16.54 -0.89
CA ASP A 206 4.05 -16.58 0.46
C ASP A 206 4.38 -15.34 1.32
N GLU A 207 5.16 -14.39 0.81
CA GLU A 207 5.62 -13.21 1.56
C GLU A 207 4.57 -12.08 1.51
N GLU A 208 3.42 -12.32 2.15
CA GLU A 208 2.31 -11.35 2.32
C GLU A 208 2.66 -10.16 3.24
N ASP A 209 3.70 -10.30 4.06
CA ASP A 209 4.08 -9.38 5.14
C ASP A 209 4.27 -7.91 4.73
N PRO A 210 4.88 -7.55 3.58
CA PRO A 210 4.96 -6.15 3.13
C PRO A 210 3.58 -5.52 2.91
N PHE A 211 2.68 -6.23 2.22
CA PHE A 211 1.31 -5.77 1.97
C PHE A 211 0.50 -5.65 3.26
N ARG A 212 0.58 -6.66 4.13
CA ARG A 212 -0.11 -6.64 5.43
C ARG A 212 0.38 -5.49 6.32
N ALA A 213 1.67 -5.15 6.28
CA ALA A 213 2.25 -4.09 7.08
C ALA A 213 1.97 -2.69 6.50
N VAL A 214 2.08 -2.48 5.18
CA VAL A 214 1.75 -1.18 4.56
C VAL A 214 0.26 -0.86 4.71
N TYR A 215 -0.62 -1.87 4.59
CA TYR A 215 -2.05 -1.73 4.86
C TYR A 215 -2.35 -1.29 6.30
N GLN A 216 -1.66 -1.84 7.30
CA GLN A 216 -1.82 -1.43 8.70
C GLN A 216 -1.46 0.04 8.92
N ASP A 217 -0.42 0.55 8.24
CA ASP A 217 -0.04 1.96 8.36
C ASP A 217 -0.98 2.87 7.54
N LEU A 218 -1.39 2.47 6.33
CA LEU A 218 -2.41 3.16 5.53
C LEU A 218 -3.77 3.28 6.25
N VAL A 219 -4.14 2.30 7.08
CA VAL A 219 -5.36 2.33 7.92
C VAL A 219 -5.39 3.54 8.87
N ARG A 220 -4.23 4.12 9.19
CA ARG A 220 -4.10 5.27 10.10
C ARG A 220 -4.26 6.62 9.39
N LEU A 221 -4.50 6.65 8.08
CA LEU A 221 -4.84 7.89 7.36
C LEU A 221 -6.14 8.52 7.89
N ARG A 222 -6.16 9.86 7.88
CA ARG A 222 -7.33 10.70 8.21
C ARG A 222 -7.91 11.42 6.99
N VAL A 223 -7.36 11.16 5.80
CA VAL A 223 -7.82 11.62 4.49
C VAL A 223 -8.01 10.40 3.57
N PRO A 224 -8.90 10.44 2.57
CA PRO A 224 -9.11 9.34 1.62
C PRO A 224 -7.90 9.18 0.69
N LEU A 225 -7.64 7.93 0.26
CA LEU A 225 -6.53 7.57 -0.62
C LEU A 225 -7.07 7.13 -1.99
N ILE A 226 -6.54 7.67 -3.08
CA ILE A 226 -6.69 7.11 -4.43
C ILE A 226 -5.32 6.60 -4.87
N VAL A 227 -5.20 5.33 -5.30
CA VAL A 227 -3.87 4.72 -5.56
C VAL A 227 -3.86 3.71 -6.70
N VAL A 228 -2.77 3.72 -7.49
CA VAL A 228 -2.43 2.73 -8.53
C VAL A 228 -1.17 1.94 -8.15
N GLN A 229 -0.97 0.77 -8.78
CA GLN A 229 0.24 -0.05 -8.65
C GLN A 229 1.44 0.51 -9.41
N GLY A 230 2.63 0.17 -8.92
CA GLY A 230 3.89 0.19 -9.67
C GLY A 230 4.50 -1.19 -9.83
N ASN A 231 5.70 -1.24 -10.43
CA ASN A 231 6.41 -2.49 -10.75
C ASN A 231 6.81 -3.32 -9.54
N ASN A 232 7.12 -2.71 -8.39
CA ASN A 232 7.46 -3.46 -7.19
C ASN A 232 6.22 -4.03 -6.50
N ASP A 233 5.07 -3.35 -6.56
CA ASP A 233 3.78 -3.91 -6.13
C ASP A 233 3.42 -5.16 -6.97
N ASN A 234 3.59 -5.06 -8.29
CA ASN A 234 3.32 -6.14 -9.25
C ASN A 234 4.20 -7.40 -9.08
N THR A 235 5.32 -7.33 -8.34
CA THR A 235 6.17 -8.50 -8.06
C THR A 235 5.42 -9.65 -7.37
N ALA A 236 4.27 -9.37 -6.74
CA ALA A 236 3.37 -10.38 -6.19
C ALA A 236 2.59 -11.13 -7.28
N ILE A 237 2.07 -10.41 -8.27
CA ILE A 237 1.32 -10.97 -9.41
C ILE A 237 2.25 -11.82 -10.29
N GLU A 238 3.50 -11.38 -10.52
CA GLU A 238 4.53 -12.18 -11.20
C GLU A 238 4.89 -13.48 -10.46
N LYS A 239 4.50 -13.62 -9.18
CA LYS A 239 4.64 -14.86 -8.37
C LYS A 239 3.29 -15.55 -8.11
N GLY A 240 2.22 -15.12 -8.78
CA GLY A 240 0.89 -15.71 -8.68
C GLY A 240 0.12 -15.36 -7.41
N SER A 241 0.33 -14.17 -6.83
CA SER A 241 -0.29 -13.73 -5.58
C SER A 241 -0.86 -12.31 -5.70
N TYR A 242 -2.18 -12.18 -5.56
CA TYR A 242 -2.92 -10.92 -5.80
C TYR A 242 -3.11 -10.10 -4.52
N PHE A 243 -2.02 -9.84 -3.78
CA PHE A 243 -2.09 -9.14 -2.49
C PHE A 243 -2.61 -7.70 -2.61
N TRP A 244 -2.40 -7.03 -3.74
CA TRP A 244 -2.99 -5.72 -4.02
C TRP A 244 -4.52 -5.72 -3.91
N GLU A 245 -5.17 -6.67 -4.60
CA GLU A 245 -6.62 -6.85 -4.58
C GLU A 245 -7.14 -7.17 -3.17
N LYS A 246 -6.42 -8.06 -2.47
CA LYS A 246 -6.75 -8.44 -1.09
C LYS A 246 -6.75 -7.25 -0.13
N TYR A 247 -5.75 -6.35 -0.22
CA TYR A 247 -5.52 -5.29 0.78
C TYR A 247 -5.91 -3.87 0.36
N ILE A 248 -5.68 -3.47 -0.89
CA ILE A 248 -5.67 -2.05 -1.31
C ILE A 248 -6.91 -1.71 -2.15
N GLY A 249 -7.15 -2.44 -3.23
CA GLY A 249 -8.21 -2.13 -4.20
C GLY A 249 -8.08 -2.93 -5.49
N PRO A 250 -8.92 -2.69 -6.51
CA PRO A 250 -8.76 -3.31 -7.82
C PRO A 250 -7.44 -2.89 -8.49
N LEU A 251 -7.01 -3.64 -9.52
CA LEU A 251 -5.82 -3.32 -10.31
C LEU A 251 -5.96 -1.97 -11.05
N TYR A 252 -7.12 -1.76 -11.68
CA TYR A 252 -7.49 -0.55 -12.42
C TYR A 252 -8.96 -0.20 -12.13
N SER A 253 -9.34 1.07 -12.25
CA SER A 253 -10.61 1.57 -11.71
C SER A 253 -10.99 2.95 -12.27
N VAL A 254 -12.18 3.44 -11.92
CA VAL A 254 -12.48 4.88 -11.91
C VAL A 254 -13.04 5.28 -10.54
N VAL A 255 -12.55 6.39 -10.00
CA VAL A 255 -13.11 7.07 -8.83
C VAL A 255 -13.67 8.41 -9.30
N GLU A 256 -14.97 8.63 -9.16
CA GLU A 256 -15.68 9.82 -9.64
C GLU A 256 -16.55 10.43 -8.54
N PHE A 257 -16.70 11.75 -8.57
CA PHE A 257 -17.62 12.50 -7.72
C PHE A 257 -17.73 13.97 -8.18
N GLY A 258 -18.95 14.52 -8.18
CA GLY A 258 -19.19 15.92 -8.52
C GLY A 258 -18.72 16.27 -9.94
N ASN A 259 -17.69 17.13 -10.05
CA ASN A 259 -17.08 17.50 -11.33
C ASN A 259 -15.77 16.73 -11.63
N TYR A 260 -15.40 15.77 -10.78
CA TYR A 260 -14.09 15.11 -10.78
C TYR A 260 -14.19 13.63 -11.17
N SER A 261 -13.23 13.18 -11.98
CA SER A 261 -13.00 11.75 -12.22
C SER A 261 -11.51 11.42 -12.34
N PHE A 262 -11.10 10.39 -11.59
CA PHE A 262 -9.75 9.84 -11.54
C PHE A 262 -9.77 8.48 -12.22
N PHE A 263 -9.02 8.35 -13.31
CA PHE A 263 -8.88 7.12 -14.08
C PHE A 263 -7.61 6.41 -13.63
N LEU A 264 -7.76 5.23 -13.04
CA LEU A 264 -6.68 4.46 -12.45
C LEU A 264 -6.24 3.40 -13.48
N LEU A 265 -5.06 3.61 -14.05
CA LEU A 265 -4.43 2.73 -15.04
C LEU A 265 -3.23 2.03 -14.42
N ASP A 266 -3.38 0.72 -14.21
CA ASP A 266 -2.26 -0.19 -13.99
C ASP A 266 -1.42 -0.30 -15.27
N ALA A 267 -0.10 -0.22 -15.12
CA ALA A 267 0.90 -0.30 -16.17
C ALA A 267 2.05 -1.26 -15.84
N ASP A 268 1.80 -2.20 -14.92
CA ASP A 268 2.67 -3.24 -14.36
C ASP A 268 4.17 -2.89 -14.27
N THR A 269 4.90 -3.06 -15.35
CA THR A 269 6.35 -3.03 -15.58
C THR A 269 6.63 -2.44 -16.97
N GLY A 270 5.75 -1.55 -17.43
CA GLY A 270 5.61 -1.06 -18.79
C GLY A 270 4.53 -1.78 -19.62
N ARG A 271 3.90 -2.83 -19.10
CA ARG A 271 2.90 -3.61 -19.85
C ARG A 271 1.48 -3.16 -19.48
N ILE A 272 0.63 -2.99 -20.49
CA ILE A 272 -0.80 -2.65 -20.34
C ILE A 272 -1.60 -3.53 -21.27
N GLN A 273 -2.51 -4.33 -20.71
CA GLN A 273 -3.30 -5.32 -21.45
C GLN A 273 -4.43 -4.64 -22.26
N PRO A 274 -4.77 -5.15 -23.46
CA PRO A 274 -5.80 -4.54 -24.32
C PRO A 274 -7.20 -4.54 -23.69
N GLU A 275 -7.47 -5.43 -22.74
CA GLU A 275 -8.68 -5.46 -21.92
C GLU A 275 -8.78 -4.20 -21.04
N GLN A 276 -7.67 -3.77 -20.41
CA GLN A 276 -7.60 -2.57 -19.57
C GLN A 276 -7.91 -1.31 -20.40
N ILE A 277 -7.29 -1.21 -21.59
CA ILE A 277 -7.56 -0.14 -22.57
C ILE A 277 -9.04 -0.14 -22.98
N SER A 278 -9.59 -1.31 -23.30
CA SER A 278 -10.99 -1.48 -23.74
C SER A 278 -12.02 -1.27 -22.63
N TRP A 279 -11.62 -1.42 -21.37
CA TRP A 279 -12.43 -1.12 -20.20
C TRP A 279 -12.41 0.38 -19.91
N LEU A 280 -11.21 1.00 -19.84
CA LEU A 280 -11.04 2.43 -19.55
C LEU A 280 -11.68 3.31 -20.62
N GLU A 281 -11.53 3.03 -21.92
CA GLU A 281 -12.14 3.86 -22.97
C GLU A 281 -13.68 3.94 -22.84
N LYS A 282 -14.34 2.87 -22.36
CA LYS A 282 -15.78 2.87 -22.08
C LYS A 282 -16.16 3.73 -20.87
N ARG A 283 -15.30 3.82 -19.86
CA ARG A 283 -15.53 4.68 -18.68
C ARG A 283 -15.19 6.15 -18.98
N ILE A 284 -14.16 6.41 -19.78
CA ILE A 284 -13.83 7.75 -20.28
C ILE A 284 -15.00 8.30 -21.10
N GLU A 285 -15.64 7.48 -21.94
CA GLU A 285 -16.85 7.86 -22.69
C GLU A 285 -18.08 8.08 -21.78
N LEU A 286 -18.20 7.34 -20.66
CA LEU A 286 -19.28 7.52 -19.68
C LEU A 286 -19.16 8.85 -18.91
N TYR A 287 -17.93 9.24 -18.55
CA TYR A 287 -17.63 10.43 -17.74
C TYR A 287 -17.07 11.62 -18.54
N LYS A 288 -17.13 11.57 -19.88
CA LYS A 288 -16.57 12.59 -20.79
C LYS A 288 -17.05 14.02 -20.52
N ASP A 289 -18.30 14.15 -20.05
CA ASP A 289 -18.98 15.41 -19.81
C ASP A 289 -18.68 15.97 -18.40
N LEU A 290 -18.00 15.21 -17.52
CA LEU A 290 -17.40 15.76 -16.31
C LEU A 290 -16.21 16.65 -16.69
N GLN A 291 -16.10 17.81 -16.06
CA GLN A 291 -15.08 18.80 -16.42
C GLN A 291 -13.67 18.31 -16.09
N VAL A 292 -13.42 17.88 -14.86
CA VAL A 292 -12.08 17.53 -14.36
C VAL A 292 -11.81 16.04 -14.54
N LYS A 293 -10.77 15.72 -15.30
CA LYS A 293 -10.37 14.34 -15.63
C LYS A 293 -8.87 14.16 -15.38
N VAL A 294 -8.54 13.27 -14.45
CA VAL A 294 -7.16 12.98 -14.01
C VAL A 294 -6.81 11.55 -14.40
N LEU A 295 -5.69 11.35 -15.09
CA LEU A 295 -5.13 10.00 -15.31
C LEU A 295 -4.06 9.72 -14.24
N MET A 296 -4.16 8.56 -13.59
CA MET A 296 -3.16 8.07 -12.65
C MET A 296 -2.58 6.76 -13.18
N MET A 297 -1.26 6.69 -13.26
CA MET A 297 -0.48 5.51 -13.66
C MET A 297 0.93 5.62 -13.09
N HIS A 298 1.68 4.52 -12.96
CA HIS A 298 3.05 4.61 -12.46
C HIS A 298 4.03 5.12 -13.52
N TYR A 299 4.02 4.52 -14.71
CA TYR A 299 5.02 4.74 -15.77
C TYR A 299 4.82 6.03 -16.59
N PRO A 300 5.89 6.82 -16.85
CA PRO A 300 5.88 8.00 -17.73
C PRO A 300 5.58 7.72 -19.22
N TYR A 301 4.29 7.71 -19.58
CA TYR A 301 3.78 7.34 -20.91
C TYR A 301 4.36 8.12 -22.11
N HIS A 302 4.89 9.33 -21.88
CA HIS A 302 5.40 10.21 -22.93
C HIS A 302 6.86 9.91 -23.36
N THR A 303 7.48 8.90 -22.74
CA THR A 303 8.91 8.62 -22.82
C THR A 303 9.24 7.13 -22.70
N GLU A 304 8.40 6.36 -22.01
CA GLU A 304 8.52 4.91 -21.89
C GLU A 304 7.70 4.20 -22.99
N GLU A 305 8.20 3.10 -23.55
CA GLU A 305 7.42 2.27 -24.48
C GLU A 305 6.40 1.41 -23.70
N LEU A 306 5.17 1.94 -23.55
CA LEU A 306 4.07 1.22 -22.89
C LEU A 306 3.20 0.44 -23.89
N GLY A 307 2.87 -0.82 -23.59
CA GLY A 307 2.17 -1.69 -24.54
C GLY A 307 2.01 -3.14 -24.11
N TYR A 308 1.77 -4.06 -25.05
CA TYR A 308 1.66 -5.50 -24.79
C TYR A 308 2.22 -6.34 -25.95
N PHE A 309 2.60 -7.60 -25.67
CA PHE A 309 3.12 -8.51 -26.69
C PHE A 309 2.00 -9.30 -27.37
N HIS A 310 1.65 -8.93 -28.59
CA HIS A 310 0.72 -9.68 -29.43
C HIS A 310 1.45 -10.72 -30.28
N LYS A 311 1.05 -11.98 -30.16
CA LYS A 311 1.69 -13.17 -30.79
C LYS A 311 2.06 -13.02 -32.28
N GLU A 312 1.26 -12.28 -33.05
CA GLU A 312 1.46 -12.09 -34.50
C GLU A 312 2.07 -10.74 -34.88
N ARG A 313 2.11 -9.76 -33.96
CA ARG A 313 2.50 -8.37 -34.25
C ARG A 313 3.76 -7.92 -33.51
N GLY A 314 4.25 -8.72 -32.56
CA GLY A 314 5.29 -8.30 -31.64
C GLY A 314 4.74 -7.38 -30.56
N PHE A 315 5.53 -6.41 -30.12
CA PHE A 315 5.09 -5.38 -29.19
C PHE A 315 4.07 -4.42 -29.85
N VAL A 316 2.97 -4.14 -29.17
CA VAL A 316 1.92 -3.23 -29.59
C VAL A 316 1.82 -2.13 -28.54
N SER A 317 2.28 -0.91 -28.88
CA SER A 317 2.22 0.21 -27.96
C SER A 317 0.79 0.73 -27.79
N VAL A 318 0.44 1.08 -26.54
CA VAL A 318 -0.83 1.72 -26.16
C VAL A 318 -0.68 3.23 -25.91
N VAL A 319 0.53 3.78 -25.99
CA VAL A 319 0.79 5.23 -25.88
C VAL A 319 -0.09 6.04 -26.86
N PRO A 320 -0.36 5.60 -28.12
CA PRO A 320 -1.31 6.28 -29.00
C PRO A 320 -2.75 6.32 -28.45
N ASN A 321 -3.20 5.31 -27.71
CA ASN A 321 -4.52 5.31 -27.04
C ASN A 321 -4.54 6.33 -25.91
N ILE A 322 -3.51 6.35 -25.06
CA ILE A 322 -3.38 7.31 -23.96
C ILE A 322 -3.37 8.74 -24.50
N THR A 323 -2.48 9.06 -25.46
CA THR A 323 -2.42 10.36 -26.12
C THR A 323 -3.78 10.77 -26.71
N LYS A 324 -4.44 9.88 -27.46
CA LYS A 324 -5.79 10.11 -28.00
C LYS A 324 -6.80 10.44 -26.90
N TRP A 325 -6.78 9.75 -25.76
CA TRP A 325 -7.70 10.02 -24.66
C TRP A 325 -7.49 11.41 -24.07
N LEU A 326 -6.23 11.74 -23.75
CA LEU A 326 -5.85 13.02 -23.15
C LEU A 326 -6.27 14.20 -24.05
N GLU A 327 -6.01 14.11 -25.35
CA GLU A 327 -6.41 15.11 -26.36
C GLU A 327 -7.94 15.18 -26.56
N SER A 328 -8.57 14.04 -26.88
CA SER A 328 -9.96 14.00 -27.35
C SER A 328 -10.96 14.35 -26.26
N TYR A 329 -10.69 13.90 -25.03
CA TYR A 329 -11.57 14.11 -23.88
C TYR A 329 -11.11 15.29 -23.01
N LYS A 330 -9.96 15.91 -23.30
CA LYS A 330 -9.38 17.04 -22.55
C LYS A 330 -9.16 16.69 -21.08
N PHE A 331 -8.18 15.83 -20.83
CA PHE A 331 -7.73 15.56 -19.46
C PHE A 331 -7.04 16.79 -18.87
N SER A 332 -7.29 17.05 -17.59
CA SER A 332 -6.75 18.17 -16.82
C SER A 332 -5.32 17.90 -16.34
N LEU A 333 -5.03 16.64 -15.99
CA LEU A 333 -3.80 16.24 -15.30
C LEU A 333 -3.46 14.76 -15.56
N VAL A 334 -2.17 14.45 -15.63
CA VAL A 334 -1.62 13.09 -15.52
C VAL A 334 -0.63 13.05 -14.36
N LEU A 335 -0.80 12.11 -13.43
CA LEU A 335 0.08 11.90 -12.27
C LEU A 335 0.82 10.56 -12.37
N MET A 336 2.14 10.61 -12.16
CA MET A 336 3.08 9.52 -12.42
C MET A 336 4.23 9.46 -11.40
N GLY A 337 4.96 8.35 -11.41
CA GLY A 337 6.09 8.04 -10.53
C GLY A 337 7.26 7.42 -11.30
N HIS A 338 7.80 6.30 -10.79
CA HIS A 338 8.77 5.40 -11.42
C HIS A 338 10.20 5.93 -11.60
N TRP A 339 10.38 7.21 -11.97
CA TRP A 339 11.71 7.78 -12.20
C TRP A 339 12.39 8.36 -10.95
N HIS A 340 11.68 8.46 -9.83
CA HIS A 340 12.20 9.08 -8.59
C HIS A 340 12.65 10.55 -8.73
N VAL A 341 12.19 11.29 -9.75
CA VAL A 341 12.57 12.69 -9.99
C VAL A 341 11.37 13.60 -10.27
N ASP A 342 11.45 14.84 -9.79
CA ASP A 342 10.53 15.92 -10.15
C ASP A 342 10.68 16.26 -11.64
N ASN A 343 9.70 15.86 -12.46
CA ASN A 343 9.67 16.16 -13.88
C ASN A 343 8.25 16.54 -14.32
N ILE A 344 8.13 17.70 -14.97
CA ILE A 344 6.86 18.37 -15.27
C ILE A 344 6.80 18.68 -16.76
N THR A 345 6.06 17.87 -17.51
CA THR A 345 5.84 18.07 -18.95
C THR A 345 4.50 18.78 -19.18
N ARG A 346 4.45 19.73 -20.11
CA ARG A 346 3.27 20.57 -20.38
C ARG A 346 2.91 20.57 -21.88
N PRO A 347 1.69 21.00 -22.26
CA PRO A 347 1.39 21.34 -23.65
C PRO A 347 2.25 22.50 -24.16
N PRO A 348 2.68 22.48 -25.44
CA PRO A 348 2.35 21.51 -26.48
C PRO A 348 3.29 20.29 -26.57
N GLN A 349 4.26 20.11 -25.66
CA GLN A 349 5.15 18.94 -25.68
C GLN A 349 4.41 17.63 -25.41
N VAL A 350 3.33 17.69 -24.63
CA VAL A 350 2.40 16.59 -24.34
C VAL A 350 0.95 17.09 -24.35
N PRO A 351 -0.06 16.23 -24.56
CA PRO A 351 -1.47 16.65 -24.59
C PRO A 351 -1.99 17.38 -23.35
N THR A 352 -1.55 16.96 -22.18
CA THR A 352 -2.07 17.34 -20.86
C THR A 352 -0.91 17.57 -19.90
N LEU A 353 -1.07 18.47 -18.92
CA LEU A 353 -0.13 18.65 -17.82
C LEU A 353 0.21 17.29 -17.19
N SER A 354 1.47 16.88 -17.29
CA SER A 354 1.95 15.56 -16.87
C SER A 354 3.04 15.74 -15.83
N ILE A 355 2.85 15.16 -14.64
CA ILE A 355 3.73 15.35 -13.48
C ILE A 355 4.24 14.00 -12.98
N VAL A 356 5.57 13.86 -12.99
CA VAL A 356 6.32 12.91 -12.17
C VAL A 356 6.77 13.62 -10.90
N SER A 357 6.86 12.92 -9.77
CA SER A 357 7.34 13.47 -8.49
C SER A 357 8.62 12.78 -8.03
N ASN A 358 9.45 13.48 -7.24
CA ASN A 358 10.44 12.81 -6.37
C ASN A 358 9.73 11.78 -5.48
N ALA A 359 10.49 10.75 -5.09
CA ALA A 359 10.00 9.58 -4.38
C ALA A 359 9.78 9.80 -2.87
N GLY A 360 8.85 9.02 -2.29
CA GLY A 360 8.57 8.95 -0.85
C GLY A 360 9.59 8.13 -0.05
N GLN A 361 10.54 7.48 -0.73
CA GLN A 361 11.60 6.68 -0.11
C GLN A 361 12.85 7.48 0.31
N PHE A 362 13.86 6.80 0.83
CA PHE A 362 15.22 7.33 0.96
C PHE A 362 15.97 7.15 -0.37
N ASP A 363 16.47 8.23 -0.98
CA ASP A 363 17.39 8.13 -2.12
C ASP A 363 18.81 8.63 -1.76
N ASP A 364 18.96 9.77 -1.10
CA ASP A 364 20.20 10.11 -0.38
C ASP A 364 19.98 10.77 1.00
N ALA A 365 21.08 11.26 1.61
CA ALA A 365 21.09 11.76 2.98
C ALA A 365 20.35 13.10 3.17
N ASP A 366 20.12 13.86 2.10
CA ASP A 366 19.43 15.15 2.09
C ASP A 366 18.20 15.16 1.14
N ASP A 367 18.14 14.27 0.13
CA ASP A 367 16.96 14.01 -0.74
C ASP A 367 16.25 12.69 -0.34
N TYR A 368 15.11 12.81 0.36
CA TYR A 368 14.28 11.68 0.78
C TYR A 368 12.85 12.11 1.16
N GLY A 369 11.88 11.20 1.00
CA GLY A 369 10.53 11.35 1.55
C GLY A 369 9.77 12.56 0.99
N HIS A 370 9.71 12.66 -0.34
CA HIS A 370 9.02 13.73 -1.04
C HIS A 370 7.50 13.55 -1.10
N TYR A 371 6.82 14.69 -1.22
CA TYR A 371 5.38 14.81 -1.40
C TYR A 371 5.10 16.09 -2.19
N ARG A 372 4.05 16.12 -3.02
CA ARG A 372 3.66 17.31 -3.78
C ARG A 372 2.24 17.76 -3.41
N PRO A 373 2.08 18.93 -2.77
CA PRO A 373 0.80 19.61 -2.70
C PRO A 373 0.37 20.11 -4.09
N ILE A 374 -0.85 19.77 -4.48
CA ILE A 374 -1.52 20.12 -5.73
C ILE A 374 -2.89 20.71 -5.40
N THR A 375 -3.36 21.72 -6.12
CA THR A 375 -4.75 22.21 -6.05
C THR A 375 -5.42 22.00 -7.40
N ILE A 376 -6.59 21.37 -7.42
CA ILE A 376 -7.36 21.02 -8.63
C ILE A 376 -8.77 21.65 -8.52
N TRP A 377 -9.06 22.66 -9.33
CA TRP A 377 -10.36 23.33 -9.33
C TRP A 377 -11.37 22.60 -10.22
N ALA A 378 -12.65 22.77 -9.91
CA ALA A 378 -13.76 22.17 -10.65
C ALA A 378 -13.89 22.64 -12.11
N ASP A 379 -13.18 23.70 -12.51
CA ASP A 379 -13.06 24.15 -13.90
C ASP A 379 -11.97 23.42 -14.71
N GLY A 380 -11.16 22.57 -14.04
CA GLY A 380 -10.05 21.83 -14.64
C GLY A 380 -8.70 22.55 -14.60
N SER A 381 -8.59 23.72 -13.94
CA SER A 381 -7.30 24.35 -13.66
C SER A 381 -6.55 23.63 -12.52
N VAL A 382 -5.20 23.69 -12.58
CA VAL A 382 -4.31 22.94 -11.67
C VAL A 382 -3.08 23.79 -11.31
N ASP A 383 -2.88 24.02 -10.01
CA ASP A 383 -1.66 24.58 -9.42
C ASP A 383 -0.96 23.53 -8.56
N PHE A 384 0.34 23.66 -8.33
CA PHE A 384 1.12 22.75 -7.50
C PHE A 384 2.43 23.37 -7.04
N ILE A 385 3.01 22.81 -5.97
CA ILE A 385 4.33 23.22 -5.47
C ILE A 385 5.44 22.56 -6.30
N ASN A 386 6.44 23.36 -6.67
CA ASN A 386 7.58 22.97 -7.50
C ASN A 386 8.84 23.74 -7.01
N PRO A 387 9.94 23.06 -6.63
CA PRO A 387 10.08 21.60 -6.54
C PRO A 387 9.15 20.97 -5.50
N ALA A 388 8.89 19.67 -5.61
CA ALA A 388 8.14 18.92 -4.60
C ALA A 388 8.86 19.01 -3.22
N PRO A 389 8.20 19.45 -2.14
CA PRO A 389 8.79 19.44 -0.80
C PRO A 389 9.08 18.02 -0.28
N SER A 390 9.88 17.95 0.79
CA SER A 390 10.31 16.72 1.46
C SER A 390 10.13 16.84 2.97
N ILE A 391 9.94 15.69 3.63
CA ILE A 391 9.95 15.59 5.10
C ILE A 391 11.29 16.02 5.75
N ALA A 392 12.38 16.12 4.99
CA ALA A 392 13.61 16.78 5.45
C ALA A 392 13.38 18.27 5.83
N THR A 393 12.38 18.91 5.21
CA THR A 393 11.94 20.29 5.47
C THR A 393 10.79 20.38 6.47
N LEU A 394 9.84 19.44 6.45
CA LEU A 394 8.72 19.38 7.39
C LEU A 394 8.43 17.93 7.80
N SER A 395 8.94 17.51 8.96
CA SER A 395 8.76 16.15 9.49
C SER A 395 7.77 16.11 10.66
N ILE A 396 7.09 14.96 10.80
CA ILE A 396 6.27 14.64 11.97
C ILE A 396 6.55 13.19 12.35
N LYS A 397 7.25 12.98 13.46
CA LYS A 397 7.71 11.66 13.92
C LYS A 397 7.11 11.31 15.27
N TYR A 398 6.17 10.36 15.27
CA TYR A 398 5.71 9.68 16.49
C TYR A 398 6.80 8.78 17.07
N LEU A 399 6.95 8.74 18.39
CA LEU A 399 7.98 7.97 19.09
C LEU A 399 7.48 6.59 19.59
N GLN A 400 6.18 6.32 19.45
CA GLN A 400 5.50 5.05 19.70
C GLN A 400 4.25 4.93 18.80
N ARG A 401 3.42 3.91 19.02
CA ARG A 401 2.14 3.75 18.32
C ARG A 401 1.05 4.60 18.97
N TYR A 402 0.25 5.28 18.15
CA TYR A 402 -0.88 6.11 18.56
C TYR A 402 -2.25 5.46 18.27
N ASP A 403 -2.33 4.13 18.30
CA ASP A 403 -3.54 3.34 18.00
C ASP A 403 -4.32 2.91 19.28
N GLY A 404 -4.05 3.56 20.40
CA GLY A 404 -4.67 3.31 21.70
C GLY A 404 -4.17 2.04 22.37
N SER A 405 -2.91 1.66 22.16
CA SER A 405 -2.18 0.72 23.02
C SER A 405 -1.64 1.41 24.28
N ALA A 406 -1.06 2.60 24.12
CA ALA A 406 -0.35 3.35 25.15
C ALA A 406 -1.26 4.32 25.94
N THR A 407 -0.88 4.66 27.18
CA THR A 407 -1.52 5.71 28.00
C THR A 407 -1.00 7.12 27.69
N GLY A 408 0.05 7.23 26.88
CA GLY A 408 0.57 8.49 26.34
C GLY A 408 0.98 8.36 24.88
N VAL A 409 1.30 9.50 24.28
CA VAL A 409 2.05 9.58 23.02
C VAL A 409 2.96 10.80 23.02
N SER A 410 4.19 10.64 22.50
CA SER A 410 5.08 11.75 22.17
C SER A 410 5.33 11.79 20.66
N LEU A 411 5.49 12.98 20.13
CA LEU A 411 5.84 13.20 18.73
C LEU A 411 6.76 14.42 18.60
N ILE A 412 7.68 14.36 17.64
CA ILE A 412 8.56 15.47 17.27
C ILE A 412 8.04 16.04 15.96
N VAL A 413 7.85 17.36 15.91
CA VAL A 413 7.54 18.11 14.68
C VAL A 413 8.69 19.05 14.39
N THR A 414 9.31 18.95 13.20
CA THR A 414 10.40 19.83 12.79
C THR A 414 9.98 20.62 11.56
N ASN A 415 9.99 21.96 11.65
CA ASN A 415 9.70 22.86 10.54
C ASN A 415 10.96 23.65 10.15
N LYS A 416 11.66 23.23 9.09
CA LYS A 416 12.78 23.97 8.49
C LYS A 416 12.33 24.85 7.31
N GLY A 417 11.01 24.98 7.10
CA GLY A 417 10.42 25.83 6.08
C GLY A 417 10.53 27.33 6.39
N ALA A 418 10.11 28.15 5.42
CA ALA A 418 10.16 29.62 5.52
C ALA A 418 8.90 30.25 6.15
N SER A 419 7.89 29.47 6.50
CA SER A 419 6.61 29.92 7.06
C SER A 419 6.22 29.06 8.26
N GLU A 420 5.45 29.63 9.19
CA GLU A 420 4.75 28.87 10.22
C GLU A 420 3.84 27.82 9.58
N VAL A 421 3.72 26.65 10.22
CA VAL A 421 2.81 25.57 9.79
C VAL A 421 1.89 25.21 10.96
N ASN A 422 0.60 25.07 10.67
CA ASN A 422 -0.44 24.69 11.62
C ASN A 422 -0.99 23.31 11.23
N LEU A 423 -1.10 22.39 12.20
CA LEU A 423 -1.31 20.96 12.00
C LEU A 423 -2.40 20.40 12.92
N ILE A 424 -3.16 19.40 12.45
CA ILE A 424 -4.21 18.71 13.24
C ILE A 424 -3.85 17.23 13.42
N LEU A 425 -3.03 16.94 14.44
CA LEU A 425 -2.43 15.61 14.66
C LEU A 425 -3.35 14.67 15.46
N PRO A 426 -3.60 13.43 14.97
CA PRO A 426 -4.44 12.46 15.67
C PRO A 426 -3.67 11.68 16.73
N ALA A 427 -4.19 11.65 17.96
CA ALA A 427 -3.71 10.76 19.02
C ALA A 427 -4.83 9.82 19.50
N ILE A 428 -4.58 8.52 19.58
CA ILE A 428 -5.48 7.57 20.26
C ILE A 428 -4.72 6.94 21.43
N LEU A 429 -5.26 7.13 22.63
CA LEU A 429 -4.76 6.58 23.89
C LEU A 429 -5.66 5.43 24.37
N SER A 430 -5.07 4.48 25.10
CA SER A 430 -5.77 3.31 25.66
C SER A 430 -6.89 3.68 26.63
N LYS A 431 -6.82 4.88 27.22
CA LYS A 431 -7.74 5.42 28.22
C LYS A 431 -8.11 6.87 27.91
N TYR A 432 -9.38 7.22 28.10
CA TYR A 432 -9.91 8.58 27.97
C TYR A 432 -9.82 9.36 29.28
N GLN A 433 -9.47 10.65 29.16
CA GLN A 433 -9.77 11.69 30.15
C GLN A 433 -10.26 12.93 29.41
N GLU A 434 -11.12 13.71 30.06
CA GLU A 434 -11.61 14.99 29.54
C GLU A 434 -10.50 16.06 29.50
N ASN A 435 -9.58 16.00 30.47
CA ASN A 435 -8.47 16.93 30.64
C ASN A 435 -7.16 16.12 30.88
N PRO A 436 -6.56 15.52 29.84
CA PRO A 436 -5.26 14.85 29.94
C PRO A 436 -4.13 15.87 30.09
N SER A 437 -2.96 15.43 30.54
CA SER A 437 -1.72 16.22 30.47
C SER A 437 -1.31 16.41 29.01
N ILE A 438 -0.95 17.63 28.63
CA ILE A 438 -0.53 17.98 27.26
C ILE A 438 0.61 19.00 27.30
N GLU A 439 1.62 18.80 26.45
CA GLU A 439 2.79 19.67 26.28
C GLU A 439 2.88 20.12 24.81
N ASN A 440 3.06 21.43 24.59
CA ASN A 440 3.30 22.06 23.29
C ASN A 440 2.23 21.83 22.19
N ALA A 441 0.99 21.55 22.59
CA ALA A 441 -0.16 21.43 21.71
C ALA A 441 -1.46 21.83 22.42
N GLU A 442 -2.53 22.10 21.67
CA GLU A 442 -3.89 22.28 22.19
C GLU A 442 -4.82 21.13 21.78
N ILE A 443 -5.84 20.83 22.58
CA ILE A 443 -6.84 19.81 22.24
C ILE A 443 -7.99 20.49 21.49
N LEU A 444 -8.02 20.34 20.16
CA LEU A 444 -9.08 20.89 19.33
C LEU A 444 -10.39 20.10 19.49
N ARG A 445 -10.30 18.77 19.62
CA ARG A 445 -11.42 17.86 19.87
C ARG A 445 -10.98 16.65 20.69
N SER A 446 -11.89 16.09 21.47
CA SER A 446 -11.70 14.76 22.09
C SER A 446 -12.98 13.91 22.02
N TYR A 447 -12.81 12.60 21.98
CA TYR A 447 -13.89 11.61 21.97
C TYR A 447 -13.53 10.41 22.87
N ASN A 448 -14.53 9.83 23.54
CA ASN A 448 -14.41 8.58 24.28
C ASN A 448 -15.04 7.45 23.50
N HIS A 449 -14.26 6.46 23.07
CA HIS A 449 -14.79 5.25 22.44
C HIS A 449 -14.43 3.99 23.25
N LYS A 450 -15.43 3.41 23.92
CA LYS A 450 -15.29 2.19 24.76
C LYS A 450 -14.17 2.30 25.80
N GLY A 451 -13.95 3.51 26.34
CA GLY A 451 -12.89 3.80 27.30
C GLY A 451 -11.59 4.32 26.69
N LYS A 452 -11.31 4.10 25.39
CA LYS A 452 -10.18 4.73 24.69
C LYS A 452 -10.43 6.23 24.49
N GLY A 453 -9.37 7.02 24.61
CA GLY A 453 -9.41 8.45 24.31
C GLY A 453 -8.89 8.75 22.92
N ILE A 454 -9.67 9.45 22.11
CA ILE A 454 -9.30 9.91 20.77
C ILE A 454 -9.20 11.43 20.84
N TYR A 455 -8.09 12.00 20.38
CA TYR A 455 -7.83 13.44 20.45
C TYR A 455 -7.35 13.95 19.08
N GLU A 456 -7.80 15.15 18.71
CA GLU A 456 -7.24 15.93 17.60
C GLU A 456 -6.45 17.11 18.18
N LEU A 457 -5.14 17.10 17.99
CA LEU A 457 -4.19 18.04 18.57
C LEU A 457 -3.88 19.17 17.58
N GLY A 458 -4.11 20.42 17.99
CA GLY A 458 -3.64 21.61 17.28
C GLY A 458 -2.18 21.87 17.62
N VAL A 459 -1.33 21.96 16.59
CA VAL A 459 0.10 22.22 16.73
C VAL A 459 0.54 23.29 15.73
N SER A 460 1.04 24.41 16.25
CA SER A 460 1.65 25.51 15.48
C SER A 460 3.18 25.41 15.61
N VAL A 461 3.92 25.46 14.49
CA VAL A 461 5.38 25.30 14.49
C VAL A 461 6.04 26.37 13.62
N SER A 462 6.96 27.13 14.21
CA SER A 462 7.62 28.29 13.61
C SER A 462 8.68 27.91 12.57
N PRO A 463 9.08 28.83 11.68
CA PRO A 463 10.25 28.64 10.81
C PRO A 463 11.53 28.35 11.61
N GLY A 464 12.17 27.22 11.34
CA GLY A 464 13.39 26.76 12.01
C GLY A 464 13.19 26.06 13.36
N GLU A 465 11.96 25.76 13.76
CA GLU A 465 11.62 25.19 15.07
C GLU A 465 11.56 23.64 15.03
N GLU A 466 11.98 23.02 16.14
CA GLU A 466 11.75 21.60 16.43
C GLU A 466 11.01 21.49 17.76
N LEU A 467 9.81 20.91 17.71
CA LEU A 467 8.84 20.92 18.80
C LEU A 467 8.56 19.50 19.26
N LEU A 468 8.84 19.22 20.54
CA LEU A 468 8.40 18.00 21.22
C LEU A 468 6.97 18.21 21.74
N VAL A 469 6.00 17.50 21.18
CA VAL A 469 4.63 17.44 21.66
C VAL A 469 4.41 16.17 22.47
N LYS A 470 3.68 16.27 23.58
CA LYS A 470 3.23 15.11 24.36
C LYS A 470 1.74 15.23 24.70
N ILE A 471 1.06 14.10 24.79
CA ILE A 471 -0.24 13.99 25.48
C ILE A 471 -0.32 12.66 26.25
N TYR A 472 -0.76 12.69 27.50
CA TYR A 472 -0.82 11.51 28.36
C TYR A 472 -1.92 11.61 29.43
N VAL A 473 -2.49 10.46 29.80
CA VAL A 473 -3.53 10.35 30.86
C VAL A 473 -2.99 9.81 32.19
N GLU A 474 -1.78 9.24 32.19
CA GLU A 474 -1.10 8.69 33.36
C GLU A 474 0.40 8.99 33.23
N GLU A 475 1.08 9.28 34.35
CA GLU A 475 2.52 9.51 34.36
C GLU A 475 3.27 8.23 33.92
N ASP A 476 4.26 8.40 33.05
CA ASP A 476 5.02 7.27 32.52
C ASP A 476 6.15 6.86 33.48
N THR A 477 5.90 5.76 34.19
CA THR A 477 6.86 5.13 35.10
C THR A 477 7.41 3.80 34.55
N THR A 478 7.25 3.52 33.25
CA THR A 478 7.61 2.23 32.65
C THR A 478 8.86 2.41 31.79
N ALA A 479 9.84 1.53 31.94
CA ALA A 479 11.05 1.59 31.12
C ALA A 479 10.86 0.82 29.81
N PRO A 480 11.47 1.26 28.68
CA PRO A 480 11.30 0.63 27.38
C PRO A 480 11.62 -0.86 27.36
N SER A 481 10.77 -1.62 26.65
CA SER A 481 11.09 -2.97 26.22
C SER A 481 12.03 -2.94 25.01
N ILE A 482 12.98 -3.88 24.94
CA ILE A 482 13.86 -4.05 23.76
C ILE A 482 13.94 -5.52 23.39
N THR A 483 13.77 -5.83 22.11
CA THR A 483 14.19 -7.10 21.50
C THR A 483 15.48 -6.85 20.71
N VAL A 484 16.46 -7.75 20.83
CA VAL A 484 17.74 -7.68 20.11
C VAL A 484 18.02 -9.02 19.43
N GLU A 485 18.32 -8.98 18.15
CA GLU A 485 18.67 -10.14 17.34
C GLU A 485 20.04 -9.93 16.66
N PRO A 486 21.11 -10.53 17.21
CA PRO A 486 22.43 -10.52 16.60
C PRO A 486 22.48 -11.29 15.28
N GLU A 487 23.07 -10.68 14.26
CA GLU A 487 23.47 -11.35 13.02
C GLU A 487 25.01 -11.48 12.99
N VAL A 488 25.53 -12.68 12.74
CA VAL A 488 26.97 -12.95 12.66
C VAL A 488 27.35 -13.32 11.23
N LYS A 489 28.25 -12.55 10.61
CA LYS A 489 28.82 -12.77 9.29
C LYS A 489 30.33 -12.83 9.42
N GLU A 490 30.88 -14.04 9.34
CA GLU A 490 32.29 -14.36 9.62
C GLU A 490 32.73 -13.92 11.03
N GLU A 491 33.41 -12.77 11.15
CA GLU A 491 33.81 -12.15 12.43
C GLU A 491 33.08 -10.82 12.68
N THR A 492 32.28 -10.34 11.71
CA THR A 492 31.45 -9.13 11.87
C THR A 492 30.12 -9.49 12.53
N ILE A 493 29.76 -8.73 13.56
CA ILE A 493 28.48 -8.83 14.27
C ILE A 493 27.67 -7.56 13.98
N THR A 494 26.42 -7.72 13.55
CA THR A 494 25.42 -6.64 13.48
C THR A 494 24.37 -6.86 14.56
N LEU A 495 24.06 -5.84 15.36
CA LEU A 495 22.95 -5.89 16.31
C LEU A 495 21.72 -5.21 15.72
N TRP A 496 20.73 -6.02 15.32
CA TRP A 496 19.40 -5.53 15.00
C TRP A 496 18.59 -5.42 16.29
N TYR A 497 17.84 -4.35 16.48
CA TYR A 497 16.96 -4.18 17.65
C TYR A 497 15.61 -3.59 17.26
N GLU A 498 14.60 -3.86 18.09
CA GLU A 498 13.34 -3.12 18.13
C GLU A 498 13.11 -2.71 19.58
N ALA A 499 12.97 -1.40 19.82
CA ALA A 499 12.65 -0.83 21.13
C ALA A 499 11.22 -0.30 21.10
N LEU A 500 10.43 -0.64 22.11
CA LEU A 500 9.02 -0.27 22.24
C LEU A 500 8.72 0.17 23.66
N ASP A 501 7.89 1.19 23.78
CA ASP A 501 7.42 1.72 25.05
C ASP A 501 5.88 1.90 25.04
N GLU A 502 5.26 1.79 26.22
CA GLU A 502 3.81 1.85 26.45
C GLU A 502 3.34 3.18 27.06
N GLY A 503 4.28 4.08 27.40
CA GLY A 503 4.05 5.42 27.94
C GLY A 503 4.41 6.51 26.93
N LEU A 504 5.47 7.27 27.20
CA LEU A 504 5.86 8.48 26.46
C LEU A 504 6.87 8.24 25.32
N GLY A 505 7.28 7.01 25.05
CA GLY A 505 7.95 6.62 23.80
C GLY A 505 9.47 6.65 23.89
N VAL A 506 10.13 5.93 22.97
CA VAL A 506 11.59 5.71 23.05
C VAL A 506 12.34 6.96 22.55
N LYS A 507 13.28 7.45 23.38
CA LYS A 507 14.06 8.67 23.18
C LYS A 507 15.44 8.40 22.58
N ASP A 508 16.18 7.48 23.19
CA ASP A 508 17.55 7.12 22.81
C ASP A 508 17.78 5.61 23.05
N VAL A 509 18.61 5.00 22.22
CA VAL A 509 19.02 3.59 22.36
C VAL A 509 20.52 3.45 22.04
N LYS A 510 21.27 3.01 23.03
CA LYS A 510 22.73 2.84 22.96
C LYS A 510 23.12 1.38 23.11
N LEU A 511 23.91 0.89 22.17
CA LEU A 511 24.38 -0.49 22.13
C LEU A 511 25.86 -0.55 22.51
N TYR A 512 26.22 -1.58 23.26
CA TYR A 512 27.56 -1.82 23.80
C TYR A 512 27.97 -3.27 23.57
N TYR A 513 29.26 -3.53 23.44
CA TYR A 513 29.82 -4.89 23.37
C TYR A 513 30.93 -5.11 24.40
N SER A 514 31.18 -6.38 24.73
CA SER A 514 32.21 -6.82 25.66
C SER A 514 32.79 -8.19 25.27
N VAL A 515 34.03 -8.44 25.65
CA VAL A 515 34.74 -9.73 25.48
C VAL A 515 34.77 -10.53 26.81
N ASP A 516 34.73 -9.84 27.95
CA ASP A 516 34.91 -10.39 29.30
C ASP A 516 33.64 -10.29 30.18
N ASN A 517 32.54 -9.77 29.60
CA ASN A 517 31.27 -9.44 30.26
C ASN A 517 31.41 -8.45 31.43
N LYS A 518 32.42 -7.58 31.40
CA LYS A 518 32.74 -6.60 32.47
C LYS A 518 33.15 -5.25 31.90
N THR A 519 34.03 -5.27 30.90
CA THR A 519 34.56 -4.12 30.20
C THR A 519 33.70 -3.87 28.97
N TRP A 520 32.90 -2.81 28.99
CA TRP A 520 31.94 -2.45 27.94
C TRP A 520 32.47 -1.33 27.04
N MET A 521 32.32 -1.49 25.73
CA MET A 521 32.65 -0.49 24.71
C MET A 521 31.37 -0.09 23.96
N GLU A 522 31.12 1.22 23.80
CA GLU A 522 29.98 1.73 23.02
C GLU A 522 30.15 1.41 21.54
N ILE A 523 29.08 0.95 20.89
CA ILE A 523 29.02 0.74 19.45
C ILE A 523 28.51 2.03 18.84
N ILE A 524 29.41 2.78 18.20
CA ILE A 524 29.02 3.93 17.37
C ILE A 524 28.34 3.38 16.11
N PRO A 525 27.12 3.79 15.76
CA PRO A 525 26.44 3.27 14.59
C PRO A 525 27.09 3.75 13.29
N GLU A 526 27.21 2.84 12.32
CA GLU A 526 27.42 3.18 10.91
C GLU A 526 26.06 3.56 10.29
N PHE A 527 26.02 4.53 9.38
CA PHE A 527 24.79 4.89 8.67
C PHE A 527 24.78 4.29 7.27
N GLU A 528 23.77 3.46 6.99
CA GLU A 528 23.57 2.78 5.72
C GLU A 528 22.17 3.16 5.21
N ALA A 529 22.08 3.83 4.05
CA ALA A 529 20.84 4.41 3.53
C ALA A 529 20.02 5.20 4.58
N GLY A 530 20.69 6.08 5.34
CA GLY A 530 20.05 6.91 6.38
C GLY A 530 19.56 6.16 7.63
N TYR A 531 19.85 4.87 7.76
CA TYR A 531 19.48 4.02 8.89
C TYR A 531 20.71 3.64 9.74
N PRO A 532 20.64 3.71 11.08
CA PRO A 532 21.76 3.37 11.95
C PRO A 532 21.93 1.85 12.10
N LEU A 533 23.14 1.35 11.85
CA LEU A 533 23.53 -0.05 12.01
C LEU A 533 24.65 -0.19 13.03
N TYR A 534 24.38 -0.98 14.07
CA TYR A 534 25.29 -1.20 15.18
C TYR A 534 26.16 -2.43 14.91
N LYS A 535 27.27 -2.21 14.18
CA LYS A 535 28.22 -3.24 13.75
C LYS A 535 29.49 -3.22 14.60
N PHE A 536 30.08 -4.38 14.87
CA PHE A 536 31.42 -4.48 15.47
C PHE A 536 32.13 -5.78 15.07
N GLN A 537 33.47 -5.78 15.19
CA GLN A 537 34.29 -6.98 14.96
C GLN A 537 34.43 -7.79 16.25
N ALA A 538 34.17 -9.09 16.14
CA ALA A 538 34.37 -10.06 17.21
C ALA A 538 35.86 -10.22 17.55
N LYS A 539 36.14 -10.62 18.79
CA LYS A 539 37.51 -10.77 19.34
C LYS A 539 37.70 -12.08 20.12
N ALA A 540 36.65 -12.90 20.19
CA ALA A 540 36.61 -14.21 20.82
C ALA A 540 35.42 -15.03 20.27
N GLY A 541 35.46 -16.36 20.44
CA GLY A 541 34.37 -17.27 20.04
C GLY A 541 33.04 -17.13 20.79
N THR A 542 33.04 -16.35 21.88
CA THR A 542 31.85 -15.86 22.59
C THR A 542 32.06 -14.36 22.85
N MET A 543 31.08 -13.55 22.47
CA MET A 543 31.01 -12.11 22.72
C MET A 543 29.75 -11.78 23.52
N TYR A 544 29.73 -10.63 24.17
CA TYR A 544 28.60 -10.15 24.98
C TYR A 544 28.11 -8.81 24.44
N TYR A 545 26.80 -8.55 24.52
CA TYR A 545 26.22 -7.25 24.23
C TYR A 545 25.39 -6.73 25.40
N LYS A 546 25.30 -5.40 25.51
CA LYS A 546 24.37 -4.69 26.38
C LYS A 546 23.68 -3.59 25.55
N VAL A 547 22.37 -3.43 25.71
CA VAL A 547 21.62 -2.31 25.16
C VAL A 547 21.01 -1.52 26.30
N LEU A 548 21.14 -0.19 26.24
CA LEU A 548 20.50 0.77 27.13
C LEU A 548 19.48 1.56 26.31
N ALA A 549 18.21 1.54 26.71
CA ALA A 549 17.20 2.47 26.19
C ALA A 549 16.78 3.47 27.28
N GLU A 550 16.36 4.64 26.83
CA GLU A 550 15.75 5.72 27.61
C GLU A 550 14.46 6.16 26.90
N ASP A 551 13.40 6.45 27.67
CA ASP A 551 12.14 7.02 27.16
C ASP A 551 12.08 8.56 27.32
N MET A 552 10.96 9.16 26.91
CA MET A 552 10.71 10.60 27.00
C MET A 552 10.30 11.10 28.41
N ALA A 553 10.12 10.21 29.39
CA ALA A 553 9.97 10.53 30.82
C ALA A 553 11.31 10.44 31.58
N GLY A 554 12.26 9.66 31.06
CA GLY A 554 13.58 9.41 31.62
C GLY A 554 13.74 8.05 32.32
N ASN A 555 12.77 7.14 32.24
CA ASN A 555 12.99 5.76 32.72
C ASN A 555 13.97 5.03 31.76
N LYS A 556 14.64 3.99 32.28
CA LYS A 556 15.75 3.33 31.58
C LYS A 556 15.74 1.84 31.80
N ALA A 557 16.06 1.09 30.76
CA ALA A 557 16.18 -0.36 30.79
C ALA A 557 17.51 -0.81 30.18
N GLU A 558 18.17 -1.78 30.83
CA GLU A 558 19.37 -2.43 30.33
C GLU A 558 19.10 -3.90 29.98
N PHE A 559 19.37 -4.26 28.73
CA PHE A 559 19.21 -5.62 28.20
C PHE A 559 20.59 -6.21 27.89
N TYR A 560 20.81 -7.47 28.27
CA TYR A 560 22.09 -8.15 28.12
C TYR A 560 21.93 -9.44 27.34
N GLY A 561 22.93 -9.81 26.54
CA GLY A 561 22.94 -11.10 25.86
C GLY A 561 24.32 -11.57 25.39
N THR A 562 24.35 -12.80 24.91
CA THR A 562 25.55 -13.53 24.46
C THR A 562 25.48 -13.82 22.97
N ILE A 563 26.62 -13.81 22.29
CA ILE A 563 26.75 -14.04 20.85
C ILE A 563 27.88 -15.04 20.63
N GLU A 564 27.54 -16.17 20.04
CA GLU A 564 28.52 -17.21 19.70
C GLU A 564 29.06 -16.94 18.30
N VAL A 565 30.39 -16.96 18.15
CA VAL A 565 31.10 -16.59 16.92
C VAL A 565 31.89 -17.82 16.43
N PRO A 566 31.32 -18.69 15.57
CA PRO A 566 31.88 -20.02 15.30
C PRO A 566 33.28 -20.01 14.68
N SER A 567 33.61 -18.99 13.89
CA SER A 567 34.93 -18.73 13.29
C SER A 567 36.05 -18.57 14.32
N LEU A 568 35.74 -17.95 15.47
CA LEU A 568 36.69 -17.65 16.55
C LEU A 568 36.62 -18.66 17.72
N LYS A 569 35.85 -19.74 17.58
CA LYS A 569 35.88 -20.85 18.55
C LYS A 569 37.09 -21.73 18.30
N PRO A 570 37.81 -22.18 19.35
CA PRO A 570 38.81 -23.23 19.18
C PRO A 570 38.15 -24.47 18.60
N THR A 571 38.63 -24.94 17.44
CA THR A 571 38.19 -26.21 16.86
C THR A 571 38.46 -27.32 17.88
N GLU A 572 37.42 -28.03 18.31
CA GLU A 572 37.60 -29.24 19.11
C GLU A 572 38.43 -30.23 18.30
N THR A 573 39.69 -30.43 18.72
CA THR A 573 40.54 -31.46 18.14
C THR A 573 39.84 -32.79 18.38
N PRO A 574 39.48 -33.56 17.34
CA PRO A 574 38.69 -34.77 17.53
C PRO A 574 39.43 -35.72 18.46
N THR A 575 38.83 -35.99 19.61
CA THR A 575 39.42 -36.84 20.66
C THR A 575 39.91 -38.13 20.02
N PRO A 576 41.20 -38.51 20.19
CA PRO A 576 41.75 -39.65 19.48
C PRO A 576 41.02 -40.93 19.93
N THR A 577 40.19 -41.46 19.03
CA THR A 577 39.37 -42.65 19.28
C THR A 577 40.27 -43.77 19.77
N THR A 578 40.11 -44.17 21.04
CA THR A 578 40.87 -45.29 21.61
C THR A 578 40.69 -46.51 20.73
N ALA A 579 41.78 -47.02 20.18
CA ALA A 579 41.73 -48.16 19.25
C ALA A 579 40.97 -49.33 19.90
N PRO A 580 39.96 -49.90 19.23
CA PRO A 580 39.12 -50.93 19.84
C PRO A 580 39.97 -52.15 20.23
N PRO A 581 39.66 -52.83 21.34
CA PRO A 581 40.39 -54.02 21.76
C PRO A 581 40.42 -55.07 20.65
N LYS A 582 41.62 -55.59 20.36
CA LYS A 582 41.86 -56.60 19.33
C LYS A 582 40.94 -57.82 19.59
N PRO A 583 40.01 -58.17 18.67
CA PRO A 583 39.05 -59.23 18.94
C PRO A 583 39.72 -60.60 19.18
N PRO A 584 39.19 -61.43 20.09
CA PRO A 584 39.62 -62.82 20.20
C PRO A 584 39.24 -63.58 18.92
N ALA A 585 40.09 -64.52 18.50
CA ALA A 585 39.91 -65.26 17.26
C ALA A 585 38.66 -66.16 17.31
N ALA A 586 37.64 -65.82 16.51
CA ALA A 586 36.41 -66.59 16.34
C ALA A 586 36.27 -67.12 14.90
N LYS A 587 35.53 -68.22 14.74
CA LYS A 587 35.49 -69.02 13.51
C LYS A 587 34.61 -68.38 12.42
N VAL A 588 34.99 -68.60 11.15
CA VAL A 588 34.25 -68.14 9.96
C VAL A 588 32.95 -68.94 9.74
N PRO A 589 31.80 -68.27 9.58
CA PRO A 589 30.63 -68.80 8.89
C PRO A 589 30.61 -68.30 7.43
N ILE A 590 30.30 -69.17 6.47
CA ILE A 590 30.30 -68.82 5.04
C ILE A 590 28.89 -68.38 4.61
N SER A 591 28.70 -67.09 4.30
CA SER A 591 27.56 -66.62 3.49
C SER A 591 27.83 -65.22 2.89
N TYR A 592 27.19 -64.94 1.74
CA TYR A 592 27.11 -63.63 1.08
C TYR A 592 28.38 -62.94 0.55
N ILE A 593 29.31 -63.72 -0.03
CA ILE A 593 30.02 -63.22 -1.23
C ILE A 593 29.00 -63.26 -2.39
N GLY A 594 28.30 -62.15 -2.64
CA GLY A 594 27.30 -62.11 -3.70
C GLY A 594 26.31 -60.96 -3.61
N LEU A 595 26.75 -59.72 -3.85
CA LEU A 595 25.89 -58.58 -4.23
C LEU A 595 26.71 -57.41 -4.80
N ALA A 596 27.92 -57.15 -4.25
CA ALA A 596 28.78 -56.03 -4.67
C ALA A 596 29.27 -56.05 -6.13
N ILE A 597 29.25 -57.21 -6.81
CA ILE A 597 29.75 -57.36 -8.19
C ILE A 597 28.71 -56.91 -9.24
N VAL A 598 27.41 -56.89 -8.91
CA VAL A 598 26.35 -56.56 -9.87
C VAL A 598 26.28 -55.06 -10.17
N GLY A 599 26.42 -54.20 -9.16
CA GLY A 599 26.26 -52.75 -9.31
C GLY A 599 27.26 -52.09 -10.25
N ILE A 600 28.52 -52.57 -10.26
CA ILE A 600 29.60 -51.98 -11.06
C ILE A 600 29.39 -52.21 -12.58
N ILE A 601 28.76 -53.32 -12.97
CA ILE A 601 28.53 -53.67 -14.37
C ILE A 601 27.44 -52.78 -15.00
N VAL A 602 26.41 -52.39 -14.23
CA VAL A 602 25.29 -51.57 -14.72
C VAL A 602 25.74 -50.15 -15.09
N VAL A 603 26.62 -49.54 -14.28
CA VAL A 603 27.10 -48.16 -14.50
C VAL A 603 27.96 -48.05 -15.78
N VAL A 604 28.80 -49.04 -16.05
CA VAL A 604 29.69 -49.04 -17.25
C VAL A 604 28.89 -49.21 -18.54
N ALA A 605 27.79 -49.98 -18.53
CA ALA A 605 26.95 -50.18 -19.71
C ALA A 605 26.18 -48.90 -20.12
N ALA A 606 25.67 -48.12 -19.16
CA ALA A 606 24.86 -46.94 -19.43
C ALA A 606 25.65 -45.79 -20.11
N VAL A 607 26.92 -45.61 -19.74
CA VAL A 607 27.78 -44.53 -20.26
C VAL A 607 28.15 -44.74 -21.74
N LEU A 608 28.18 -45.99 -22.22
CA LEU A 608 28.56 -46.32 -23.60
C LEU A 608 27.41 -46.21 -24.62
N LEU A 609 26.17 -45.98 -24.18
CA LEU A 609 24.98 -45.94 -25.06
C LEU A 609 24.45 -44.54 -25.42
N LYS A 610 25.12 -43.46 -24.98
CA LYS A 610 24.69 -42.07 -25.27
C LYS A 610 25.72 -41.23 -26.05
N ARG A 611 26.56 -41.88 -26.86
CA ARG A 611 27.45 -41.26 -27.85
C ARG A 611 27.36 -41.95 -29.21
N ARG A 612 26.18 -41.90 -29.82
CA ARG A 612 25.93 -41.93 -31.27
C ARG A 612 24.65 -41.17 -31.56
#